data_AF-A0A535PM23-F1
#
_entry.id   AF-A0A535PM23-F1
#
_cell.length_a   1.000
_cell.length_b   1.000
_cell.length_c   1.000
_cell.angle_alpha   90.00
_cell.angle_beta   90.00
_cell.angle_gamma   90.00
#
_symmetry.space_group_name_H-M   'P 1'
#
loop_
_entity.id
_entity.type
_entity.pdbx_description
1 polymer ?
#
loop_
_entity_poly.entity_id
_entity_poly.type
_entity_poly.pdbx_seq_one_letter_code
_entity_poly.pdbx_strand_id
1 'polypeptide(L)' 'MRPEDVDANTVRMLAEVAGIKLPEEDVQPLVGALRNHLKGMEALDRLDLEEFDPIVTFDPRWK' A
#
# COMPACT_ATOMS: atom_id res chain seq x y z
N MET A 1 2.14 5.31 6.52
CA MET A 1 2.32 6.37 5.50
C MET A 1 0.96 6.96 5.25
N ARG A 2 0.78 8.29 5.38
CA ARG A 2 -0.54 8.88 5.13
C ARG A 2 -0.69 9.21 3.65
N PRO A 3 -1.92 9.30 3.12
CA PRO A 3 -2.13 9.62 1.70
C PRO A 3 -1.42 10.91 1.26
N GLU A 4 -1.43 11.96 2.07
CA GLU A 4 -0.78 13.23 1.76
C GLU A 4 0.75 13.13 1.60
N ASP A 5 1.36 12.11 2.21
CA ASP A 5 2.81 11.88 2.16
C ASP A 5 3.25 11.21 0.83
N VAL A 6 2.32 10.76 -0.02
CA VAL A 6 2.64 10.12 -1.31
C VAL A 6 2.89 11.18 -2.37
N ASP A 7 4.09 11.19 -2.94
CA ASP A 7 4.45 12.01 -4.10
C ASP A 7 5.09 11.16 -5.22
N ALA A 8 5.56 11.81 -6.28
CA ALA A 8 6.19 11.15 -7.41
C ALA A 8 7.46 10.35 -7.02
N ASN A 9 8.22 10.84 -6.03
CA ASN A 9 9.43 10.16 -5.57
C ASN A 9 9.07 8.89 -4.81
N THR A 10 8.03 8.94 -3.95
CA THR A 10 7.49 7.75 -3.29
C THR A 10 7.08 6.68 -4.31
N VAL A 11 6.38 7.06 -5.38
CA VAL A 11 5.97 6.11 -6.43
C VAL A 11 7.16 5.52 -7.19
N ARG A 12 8.14 6.34 -7.58
CA ARG A 12 9.36 5.84 -8.25
C ARG A 12 10.18 4.92 -7.36
N MET A 13 10.34 5.26 -6.07
CA MET A 13 11.01 4.43 -5.09
C MET A 13 10.31 3.08 -4.93
N LEU A 14 8.98 3.05 -4.84
CA LEU A 14 8.22 1.80 -4.74
C LEU A 14 8.37 0.95 -6.01
N ALA A 15 8.36 1.57 -7.19
CA ALA A 15 8.60 0.86 -8.45
C ALA A 15 10.00 0.25 -8.50
N GLU A 16 11.03 0.98 -8.04
CA GLU A 16 12.41 0.47 -7.93
C GLU A 16 12.51 -0.73 -6.99
N VAL A 17 11.94 -0.63 -5.79
CA VAL A 17 11.91 -1.73 -4.81
C VAL A 17 11.18 -2.96 -5.37
N ALA A 18 10.11 -2.75 -6.12
CA ALA A 18 9.36 -3.83 -6.76
C ALA A 18 10.03 -4.38 -8.03
N GLY A 19 11.11 -3.77 -8.51
CA GLY A 19 11.77 -4.14 -9.78
C GLY A 19 10.90 -3.87 -11.02
N ILE A 20 9.94 -2.95 -10.92
CA ILE A 20 9.01 -2.60 -11.99
C ILE A 20 9.58 -1.41 -12.77
N LYS A 21 9.72 -1.55 -14.09
CA LYS A 21 9.98 -0.40 -14.96
C LYS A 21 8.73 0.45 -15.07
N LEU A 22 8.80 1.68 -14.58
CA LEU A 22 7.70 2.62 -14.58
C LEU A 22 7.95 3.73 -15.62
N PRO A 23 7.10 3.85 -16.67
CA PRO A 23 7.12 4.99 -17.58
C PRO A 23 6.81 6.29 -16.83
N GLU A 24 7.44 7.40 -17.25
CA GLU A 24 7.32 8.66 -16.54
C GLU A 24 5.90 9.25 -16.64
N GLU A 25 5.20 8.99 -17.76
CA GLU A 25 3.80 9.36 -17.97
C GLU A 25 2.83 8.74 -16.97
N ASP A 26 3.18 7.58 -16.39
CA ASP A 26 2.33 6.82 -15.47
C ASP A 26 2.52 7.24 -14.00
N VAL A 27 3.57 8.00 -13.69
CA VAL A 27 3.92 8.38 -12.31
C VAL A 27 2.80 9.17 -11.64
N GLN A 28 2.29 10.23 -12.28
CA GLN A 28 1.25 11.09 -11.68
C GLN A 28 -0.10 10.37 -11.50
N PRO A 29 -0.61 9.60 -12.49
CA PRO A 29 -1.78 8.74 -12.28
C PRO A 29 -1.62 7.80 -11.07
N LEU A 30 -0.44 7.18 -10.93
CA LEU A 30 -0.17 6.26 -9.83
C LEU A 30 -0.07 6.95 -8.46
N VAL A 31 0.42 8.19 -8.37
CA VAL A 31 0.34 8.99 -7.13
C VAL A 31 -1.11 9.09 -6.67
N GLY A 32 -2.03 9.44 -7.59
CA GLY A 32 -3.47 9.52 -7.28
C GLY A 32 -4.05 8.16 -6.86
N ALA A 33 -3.72 7.10 -7.59
CA ALA A 33 -4.20 5.75 -7.30
C ALA A 33 -3.73 5.25 -5.93
N LEU A 34 -2.44 5.43 -5.60
CA LEU A 34 -1.87 5.00 -4.32
C LEU A 34 -2.45 5.80 -3.15
N ARG A 35 -2.65 7.11 -3.32
CA ARG A 35 -3.36 7.95 -2.33
C ARG A 35 -4.76 7.42 -2.06
N ASN A 36 -5.51 7.09 -3.11
CA ASN A 36 -6.86 6.55 -2.97
C ASN A 36 -6.86 5.18 -2.28
N HIS A 37 -5.89 4.33 -2.61
CA HIS A 37 -5.74 3.03 -1.96
C HIS A 37 -5.48 3.18 -0.45
N LEU A 38 -4.53 4.05 -0.06
CA LEU A 38 -4.24 4.31 1.35
C LEU A 38 -5.45 4.87 2.11
N LYS A 39 -6.24 5.77 1.50
CA LYS A 39 -7.50 6.23 2.09
C LYS A 39 -8.49 5.10 2.35
N GLY A 40 -8.55 4.12 1.44
CA GLY A 40 -9.38 2.93 1.63
C GLY A 40 -8.97 2.09 2.85
N MET A 41 -7.71 2.19 3.28
CA MET A 41 -7.18 1.47 4.44
C MET A 41 -7.42 2.18 5.77
N GLU A 42 -7.81 3.47 5.79
CA GLU A 42 -8.04 4.24 7.02
C GLU A 42 -9.10 3.61 7.95
N ALA A 43 -10.01 2.81 7.41
CA ALA A 43 -10.98 2.06 8.21
C ALA A 43 -10.31 0.97 9.07
N LEU A 44 -9.22 0.37 8.56
CA LEU A 44 -8.46 -0.67 9.25
C LEU A 44 -7.62 -0.10 10.39
N ASP A 45 -7.13 1.14 10.27
CA ASP A 45 -6.35 1.82 11.31
C ASP A 45 -7.15 2.08 12.60
N ARG A 46 -8.49 1.95 12.55
CA ARG A 46 -9.37 2.11 13.71
C ARG A 46 -9.64 0.81 14.47
N LEU A 47 -9.15 -0.31 13.95
CA LEU A 47 -9.33 -1.61 14.59
C LEU A 47 -8.36 -1.74 15.77
N ASP A 48 -8.88 -2.18 16.90
CA ASP A 48 -8.06 -2.54 18.06
C ASP A 48 -7.46 -3.93 17.84
N LEU A 49 -6.16 -3.97 17.55
CA LEU A 49 -5.41 -5.18 17.22
C LEU A 49 -4.29 -5.47 18.22
N GLU A 50 -4.22 -4.76 19.37
CA GLU A 50 -3.09 -4.85 20.30
C GLU A 50 -2.91 -6.26 20.91
N GLU A 51 -4.00 -7.00 21.06
CA GLU A 51 -4.01 -8.32 21.69
C GLU A 51 -4.05 -9.49 20.69
N PHE A 52 -3.96 -9.22 19.39
CA PHE A 52 -4.09 -10.25 18.34
C PHE A 52 -2.76 -10.51 17.62
N ASP A 53 -2.36 -11.78 17.59
CA ASP A 53 -1.22 -12.21 16.78
C ASP A 53 -1.56 -12.19 15.28
N PRO A 54 -0.67 -11.66 14.41
CA PRO A 54 -0.89 -11.70 12.98
C PRO A 54 -0.82 -13.13 12.45
N ILE A 55 -1.79 -13.49 11.61
CA ILE A 55 -1.76 -14.76 10.89
C ILE A 55 -0.70 -14.67 9.78
N VAL A 56 0.45 -15.34 9.98
CA VAL A 56 1.57 -15.36 9.02
C VAL A 56 1.64 -16.63 8.16
N THR A 57 0.76 -17.60 8.41
CA THR A 57 0.64 -18.85 7.66
C THR A 57 -0.79 -19.06 7.23
N PHE A 58 -1.00 -19.54 6.01
CA PHE A 58 -2.34 -19.85 5.51
C PHE A 58 -2.93 -21.03 6.29
N ASP A 59 -4.18 -20.90 6.77
CA ASP A 59 -4.87 -22.00 7.44
C ASP A 59 -5.15 -23.12 6.41
N PRO A 60 -4.58 -24.32 6.56
CA PRO A 60 -4.77 -25.40 5.60
C PRO A 60 -6.23 -25.88 5.49
N ARG A 61 -7.12 -25.45 6.39
CA ARG A 61 -8.58 -25.69 6.33
C ARG A 61 -9.32 -24.78 5.35
N TRP A 62 -8.72 -23.69 4.88
CA TRP A 62 -9.34 -22.74 3.96
C TRP A 62 -9.04 -23.06 2.48
N LYS A 63 -8.94 -24.35 2.15
CA LYS A 63 -8.80 -24.87 0.78
C LYS A 63 -10.14 -25.13 0.12
#